data_AF-A0A1A2EC02-F1
#
_entry.id   AF-A0A1A2EC02-F1
#
_cell.length_a   1.000
_cell.length_b   1.000
_cell.length_c   1.000
_cell.angle_alpha   90.00
_cell.angle_beta   90.00
_cell.angle_gamma   90.00
#
_symmetry.space_group_name_H-M   'P 1'
#
loop_
_entity.id
_entity.type
_entity.pdbx_description
1 polymer ?
#
loop_
_entity_poly.entity_id
_entity_poly.type
_entity_poly.pdbx_seq_one_letter_code
_entity_poly.pdbx_strand_id
1 'polypeptide(L)'
;METVQPPFNMLRRGLQDTLFPYCREHDVGVLVYGALAHVLLTGAITSDSSLAADDWRARSGIFSGADFARNLKVVAGLRSLASDLGVTLSQLALAWALAQPGVTGRAWPRSPSPSGCRSPER
;
A
#
# COMPACT_ATOMS: atom_id res chain seq x y z
N MET A 1 -16.20 14.39 -4.21
CA MET A 1 -14.92 13.88 -3.70
C MET A 1 -14.23 13.17 -4.83
N GLU A 2 -13.15 13.75 -5.34
CA GLU A 2 -12.33 13.10 -6.36
C GLU A 2 -11.42 12.07 -5.70
N THR A 3 -10.97 11.07 -6.47
CA THR A 3 -10.08 10.03 -5.95
C THR A 3 -8.96 9.72 -6.94
N VAL A 4 -7.81 9.30 -6.40
CA VAL A 4 -6.67 8.78 -7.15
C VAL A 4 -6.34 7.38 -6.65
N GLN A 5 -5.94 6.51 -7.57
CA GLN A 5 -5.59 5.12 -7.26
C GLN A 5 -4.13 4.81 -7.61
N PRO A 6 -3.16 5.17 -6.76
CA PRO A 6 -1.75 4.96 -7.06
C PRO A 6 -1.23 3.59 -6.58
N PRO A 7 -0.13 3.08 -7.19
CA PRO A 7 0.56 1.89 -6.69
C PRO A 7 1.31 2.21 -5.41
N PHE A 8 1.05 1.46 -4.34
CA PHE A 8 1.72 1.69 -3.05
C PHE A 8 1.78 0.43 -2.19
N ASN A 9 2.95 0.17 -1.59
CA ASN A 9 3.18 -0.94 -0.66
C ASN A 9 4.47 -0.72 0.16
N MET A 10 4.75 -1.63 1.10
CA MET A 10 5.92 -1.53 1.99
C MET A 10 7.27 -1.46 1.25
N LEU A 11 7.36 -1.98 0.02
CA LEU A 11 8.57 -1.99 -0.80
C LEU A 11 8.66 -0.77 -1.74
N ARG A 12 7.53 -0.12 -2.05
CA ARG A 12 7.44 1.06 -2.94
C ARG A 12 6.73 2.20 -2.23
N ARG A 13 7.51 3.07 -1.58
CA ARG A 13 7.01 4.12 -0.69
C ARG A 13 7.09 5.56 -1.21
N GLY A 14 7.72 5.80 -2.37
CA GLY A 14 8.07 7.15 -2.84
C GLY A 14 6.90 8.13 -3.07
N LEU A 15 5.64 7.67 -3.01
CA LEU A 15 4.47 8.53 -3.13
C LEU A 15 4.09 9.24 -1.82
N GLN A 16 4.64 8.79 -0.68
CA GLN A 16 4.36 9.39 0.63
C GLN A 16 4.86 10.84 0.73
N ASP A 17 5.96 11.14 0.05
CA ASP A 17 6.61 12.45 0.15
C ASP A 17 6.16 13.42 -0.95
N THR A 18 5.32 12.95 -1.89
CA THR A 18 4.95 13.70 -3.09
C THR A 18 3.43 13.75 -3.30
N LEU A 19 2.82 12.61 -3.65
CA LEU A 19 1.41 12.54 -4.00
C LEU A 19 0.50 12.70 -2.78
N PHE A 20 0.83 12.07 -1.65
CA PHE A 20 -0.06 12.06 -0.48
C PHE A 20 -0.24 13.46 0.16
N PRO A 21 0.81 14.29 0.29
CA PRO A 21 0.67 15.67 0.73
C PRO A 21 -0.24 16.49 -0.19
N TYR A 22 -0.05 16.38 -1.51
CA TYR A 22 -0.87 17.06 -2.51
C TYR A 22 -2.34 16.65 -2.40
N CYS A 23 -2.61 15.35 -2.35
CA CYS A 23 -3.97 14.85 -2.22
C CYS A 23 -4.66 15.39 -0.96
N ARG A 24 -3.95 15.41 0.17
CA ARG A 24 -4.44 15.94 1.44
C ARG A 24 -4.75 17.44 1.39
N GLU A 25 -3.94 18.22 0.68
CA GLU A 25 -4.15 19.66 0.51
C GLU A 25 -5.38 19.96 -0.37
N HIS A 26 -5.63 19.13 -1.38
CA HIS A 26 -6.68 19.35 -2.39
C HIS A 26 -7.99 18.57 -2.16
N ASP A 27 -8.19 18.01 -0.97
CA ASP A 27 -9.35 17.19 -0.62
C ASP A 27 -9.60 15.99 -1.59
N VAL A 28 -8.51 15.35 -2.06
CA VAL A 28 -8.55 14.18 -2.97
C VAL A 28 -8.29 12.87 -2.23
N GLY A 29 -9.24 11.93 -2.29
CA GLY A 29 -9.05 10.61 -1.67
C GLY A 29 -7.99 9.75 -2.36
N VAL A 30 -7.05 9.18 -1.60
CA VAL A 30 -6.09 8.19 -2.10
C VAL A 30 -6.57 6.77 -1.79
N LEU A 31 -6.74 5.94 -2.83
CA LEU A 31 -7.01 4.51 -2.71
C LEU A 31 -5.81 3.72 -3.23
N VAL A 32 -5.01 3.15 -2.34
CA VAL A 32 -3.79 2.46 -2.72
C VAL A 32 -4.09 1.09 -3.33
N TYR A 33 -3.52 0.81 -4.51
CA TYR A 33 -3.53 -0.54 -5.07
C TYR A 33 -2.15 -1.19 -4.95
N GLY A 34 -2.13 -2.53 -5.02
CA GLY A 34 -0.87 -3.29 -5.00
C GLY A 34 -0.20 -3.39 -3.63
N ALA A 35 -0.96 -3.25 -2.53
CA ALA A 35 -0.49 -3.35 -1.15
C ALA A 35 0.28 -4.65 -0.84
N LEU A 36 -0.01 -5.73 -1.56
CA LEU A 36 0.65 -7.04 -1.41
C LEU A 36 1.86 -7.26 -2.34
N ALA A 37 2.30 -6.23 -3.08
CA ALA A 37 3.44 -6.30 -3.99
C ALA A 37 3.40 -7.53 -4.93
N HIS A 38 2.28 -7.74 -5.61
CA HIS A 38 2.09 -8.85 -6.57
C HIS A 38 2.35 -10.26 -5.98
N VAL A 39 1.90 -10.50 -4.73
CA VAL A 39 2.04 -11.75 -3.94
C VAL A 39 3.33 -11.80 -3.13
N LEU A 40 4.31 -10.92 -3.35
CA LEU A 40 5.58 -10.97 -2.62
C LEU A 40 5.40 -10.77 -1.10
N LEU A 41 4.45 -9.91 -0.69
CA LEU A 41 4.12 -9.66 0.72
C LEU A 41 3.08 -10.65 1.30
N THR A 42 2.83 -11.78 0.63
CA THR A 42 2.13 -12.92 1.25
C THR A 42 3.11 -13.97 1.78
N GLY A 43 4.38 -13.91 1.36
CA GLY A 43 5.40 -14.89 1.69
C GLY A 43 5.35 -16.17 0.84
N ALA A 44 4.49 -16.22 -0.18
CA ALA A 44 4.37 -17.39 -1.06
C ALA A 44 5.51 -17.50 -2.08
N ILE A 45 6.20 -16.40 -2.39
CA ILE A 45 7.35 -16.38 -3.31
C ILE A 45 8.65 -16.53 -2.51
N THR A 46 9.45 -17.51 -2.88
CA THR A 46 10.78 -17.84 -2.31
C THR A 46 11.88 -17.63 -3.35
N SER A 47 13.14 -17.78 -2.95
CA SER A 47 14.30 -17.75 -3.88
C SER A 47 14.19 -18.79 -5.00
N ASP A 48 13.54 -19.91 -4.70
CA ASP A 48 13.43 -21.06 -5.61
C ASP A 48 12.18 -20.98 -6.49
N SER A 49 11.33 -19.97 -6.25
CA SER A 49 10.12 -19.75 -7.03
C SER A 49 10.47 -19.23 -8.42
N SER A 50 10.14 -20.01 -9.45
CA SER A 50 10.20 -19.57 -10.85
C SER A 50 8.82 -19.10 -11.31
N LEU A 51 8.74 -17.88 -11.84
CA LEU A 51 7.55 -17.40 -12.55
C LEU A 51 7.53 -17.99 -13.96
N ALA A 52 6.33 -18.25 -14.50
CA ALA A 52 6.17 -18.72 -15.87
C ALA A 52 6.69 -17.67 -16.88
N ALA A 53 7.16 -18.12 -18.04
CA ALA A 53 7.78 -17.24 -19.03
C ALA A 53 6.80 -16.22 -19.66
N ASP A 54 5.51 -16.54 -19.65
CA ASP A 54 4.41 -15.68 -20.08
C ASP A 54 3.87 -14.79 -18.95
N ASP A 55 4.31 -14.98 -17.71
CA ASP A 55 3.98 -14.11 -16.59
C ASP A 55 4.75 -12.79 -16.69
N TRP A 56 4.01 -11.69 -16.83
CA TRP A 56 4.60 -10.35 -16.91
C TRP A 56 5.49 -10.01 -15.70
N ARG A 57 5.22 -10.62 -14.52
CA ARG A 57 6.01 -10.43 -13.30
C ARG A 57 7.45 -10.87 -13.48
N ALA A 58 7.72 -11.86 -14.34
CA ALA A 58 9.08 -12.31 -14.65
C ALA A 58 9.95 -11.20 -15.27
N ARG A 59 9.32 -10.20 -15.91
CA ARG A 59 9.98 -9.03 -16.51
C ARG A 59 10.03 -7.83 -15.56
N SER A 60 9.42 -7.92 -14.39
CA SER A 60 9.40 -6.83 -13.41
C SER A 60 10.67 -6.84 -12.58
N GLY A 61 11.28 -5.67 -12.39
CA GLY A 61 12.49 -5.51 -11.56
C GLY A 61 12.31 -5.99 -10.11
N ILE A 62 11.07 -5.99 -9.59
CA ILE A 62 10.77 -6.45 -8.23
C ILE A 62 10.99 -7.97 -8.06
N PHE A 63 10.96 -8.75 -9.16
CA PHE A 63 11.12 -10.21 -9.20
C PHE A 63 12.39 -10.67 -9.91
N SER A 64 13.30 -9.76 -10.27
CA SER A 64 14.54 -10.12 -10.95
C SER A 64 15.79 -9.51 -10.30
N GLY A 65 16.94 -10.16 -10.53
CA GLY A 65 18.27 -9.66 -10.18
C GLY A 65 18.47 -9.37 -8.69
N ALA A 66 19.29 -8.35 -8.41
CA ALA A 66 19.66 -7.94 -7.05
C ALA A 66 18.47 -7.39 -6.25
N ASP A 67 17.50 -6.76 -6.93
CA ASP A 67 16.31 -6.21 -6.31
C ASP A 67 15.42 -7.31 -5.72
N PHE A 68 15.26 -8.43 -6.42
CA PHE A 68 14.52 -9.57 -5.90
C PHE A 68 15.14 -10.15 -4.63
N ALA A 69 16.46 -10.40 -4.65
CA ALA A 69 17.18 -10.90 -3.49
C ALA A 69 17.08 -9.95 -2.29
N ARG A 70 17.14 -8.63 -2.52
CA ARG A 70 16.93 -7.60 -1.49
C ARG A 70 15.50 -7.65 -0.95
N ASN A 71 14.50 -7.74 -1.82
CA ASN A 71 13.09 -7.78 -1.40
C ASN A 71 12.78 -9.04 -0.59
N LEU A 72 13.33 -10.20 -0.96
CA LEU A 72 13.18 -11.44 -0.18
C LEU A 72 13.73 -11.31 1.24
N LYS A 73 14.87 -10.63 1.43
CA LYS A 73 15.41 -10.34 2.78
C LYS A 73 14.46 -9.48 3.60
N VAL A 74 13.87 -8.46 3.00
CA VAL A 74 12.87 -7.61 3.67
C VAL A 74 11.62 -8.43 4.03
N VAL A 75 11.12 -9.25 3.10
CA VAL A 75 9.98 -10.15 3.33
C VAL A 75 10.25 -11.11 4.48
N ALA A 76 11.46 -11.69 4.57
CA ALA A 76 11.84 -12.57 5.67
C ALA A 76 11.80 -11.86 7.03
N GLY A 77 12.33 -10.63 7.11
CA GLY A 77 12.26 -9.81 8.33
C GLY A 77 10.82 -9.46 8.72
N LEU A 78 9.99 -9.07 7.75
CA LEU A 78 8.58 -8.78 7.99
C LEU A 78 7.80 -10.04 8.41
N ARG A 79 8.17 -11.22 7.89
CA ARG A 79 7.55 -12.49 8.30
C ARG A 79 7.84 -12.82 9.75
N SER A 80 9.07 -12.57 10.22
CA SER A 80 9.42 -12.69 11.65
C SER A 80 8.55 -11.77 12.49
N LEU A 81 8.47 -10.48 12.10
CA LEU A 81 7.64 -9.50 12.81
C LEU A 81 6.15 -9.89 12.84
N ALA A 82 5.62 -10.38 11.72
CA ALA A 82 4.24 -10.85 11.64
C ALA A 82 3.99 -12.04 12.59
N SER A 83 4.96 -12.97 12.67
CA SER A 83 4.92 -14.10 13.59
C SER A 83 4.92 -13.65 15.05
N ASP A 84 5.78 -12.68 15.42
CA ASP A 84 5.84 -12.14 16.78
C ASP A 84 4.53 -11.45 17.20
N LEU A 85 3.82 -10.87 16.22
CA LEU A 85 2.52 -10.23 16.41
C LEU A 85 1.33 -11.21 16.30
N GLY A 86 1.56 -12.49 15.99
CA GLY A 86 0.49 -13.48 15.80
C GLY A 86 -0.41 -13.23 14.59
N VAL A 87 0.08 -12.52 13.56
CA VAL A 87 -0.68 -12.20 12.34
C VAL A 87 0.00 -12.77 11.09
N THR A 88 -0.75 -12.89 9.99
CA THR A 88 -0.16 -13.23 8.69
C THR A 88 0.60 -12.05 8.10
N LEU A 89 1.60 -12.31 7.26
CA LEU A 89 2.33 -11.26 6.55
C LEU A 89 1.40 -10.39 5.68
N SER A 90 0.40 -11.01 5.05
CA SER A 90 -0.62 -10.31 4.27
C SER A 90 -1.43 -9.33 5.13
N GLN A 91 -1.85 -9.75 6.33
CA GLN A 91 -2.56 -8.88 7.28
C GLN A 91 -1.66 -7.72 7.73
N LEU A 92 -0.40 -8.00 8.05
CA LEU A 92 0.57 -6.97 8.41
C LEU A 92 0.74 -5.93 7.28
N ALA A 93 0.92 -6.39 6.04
CA ALA A 93 1.09 -5.52 4.88
C ALA A 93 -0.15 -4.63 4.61
N LEU A 94 -1.35 -5.21 4.70
CA LEU A 94 -2.61 -4.48 4.52
C LEU A 94 -2.85 -3.48 5.65
N ALA A 95 -2.69 -3.91 6.90
CA ALA A 95 -2.85 -3.04 8.07
C ALA A 95 -1.89 -1.86 8.02
N TRP A 96 -0.62 -2.10 7.64
CA TRP A 96 0.36 -1.04 7.46
C TRP A 96 -0.02 -0.07 6.35
N ALA A 97 -0.49 -0.55 5.19
CA ALA A 97 -0.87 0.31 4.07
C ALA A 97 -2.04 1.23 4.45
N LEU A 98 -3.05 0.69 5.14
CA LEU A 98 -4.20 1.45 5.67
C LEU A 98 -3.81 2.41 6.80
N ALA A 99 -2.72 2.13 7.50
CA ALA A 99 -2.23 2.98 8.58
C ALA A 99 -1.45 4.21 8.08
N GLN A 100 -1.11 4.30 6.78
CA GLN A 100 -0.30 5.39 6.27
C GLN A 100 -1.07 6.73 6.22
N PRO A 101 -0.43 7.84 6.61
CA PRO A 101 -1.02 9.17 6.44
C PRO A 101 -1.40 9.44 4.98
N GLY A 102 -2.60 9.98 4.75
CA GLY A 102 -3.10 10.32 3.42
C GLY A 102 -3.82 9.18 2.68
N VAL A 103 -3.74 7.93 3.15
CA VAL A 103 -4.57 6.83 2.62
C VAL A 103 -6.00 6.96 3.16
N THR A 104 -6.97 6.90 2.25
CA THR A 104 -8.39 7.07 2.58
C THR A 104 -8.87 5.89 3.40
N GLY A 105 -9.27 6.11 4.66
CA GLY A 105 -9.83 5.09 5.55
C GLY A 105 -9.59 5.31 7.05
N ARG A 106 -8.39 5.76 7.45
CA ARG A 106 -8.03 5.87 8.88
C ARG A 106 -8.02 7.28 9.45
N ALA A 107 -7.66 8.28 8.64
CA ALA A 107 -7.58 9.68 9.09
C ALA A 107 -7.58 10.60 7.86
N TRP A 108 -8.71 10.66 7.17
CA TRP A 108 -8.98 11.79 6.31
C TRP A 108 -9.67 12.86 7.17
N PRO A 109 -9.05 14.02 7.45
CA PRO A 109 -9.78 15.10 8.05
C PRO A 109 -10.87 15.48 7.04
N ARG A 110 -12.14 15.24 7.37
CA ARG A 110 -13.21 15.90 6.63
C ARG A 110 -12.94 17.39 6.79
N SER A 111 -12.73 18.09 5.68
CA SER A 111 -12.90 19.53 5.65
C SER A 111 -14.24 19.85 6.34
N PRO A 112 -14.31 20.84 7.26
CA PRO A 112 -15.59 21.28 7.77
C PRO A 112 -16.44 21.60 6.55
N SER A 113 -17.68 21.13 6.49
CA SER A 113 -18.57 21.61 5.44
C SER A 113 -18.57 23.14 5.50
N PRO A 114 -18.61 23.85 4.36
CA PRO A 114 -18.86 25.28 4.41
C PRO A 114 -20.17 25.45 5.17
N SER A 115 -20.08 26.05 6.35
CA SER A 115 -21.23 26.41 7.18
C SER A 115 -22.19 27.21 6.32
N GLY A 116 -23.34 26.64 5.95
CA GLY A 116 -24.26 27.32 5.03
C GLY A 116 -25.63 26.71 4.77
N CYS A 117 -25.84 25.40 4.96
CA CYS A 117 -27.16 24.81 4.80
C CYS A 117 -27.71 24.28 6.13
N ARG A 118 -28.26 25.19 6.94
CA ARG A 118 -29.36 24.80 7.83
C ARG A 118 -30.55 24.51 6.93
N SER A 119 -31.01 23.27 6.92
CA SER A 119 -32.34 22.92 6.40
C SER A 119 -33.37 23.76 7.16
N PRO A 120 -34.31 24.47 6.50
CA PRO A 120 -35.41 25.06 7.21
C PRO A 120 -36.29 23.93 7.74
N GLU A 121 -36.52 23.93 9.05
CA GLU A 121 -37.48 23.07 9.73
C GLU A 121 -38.84 23.15 9.02
N ARG A 122 -39.41 21.99 8.73
CA ARG A 122 -40.84 21.79 8.50
C ARG A 122 -41.27 20.55 9.26
#